data_AF-A0A7W3Y7B5-F1
#
_entry.id   AF-A0A7W3Y7B5-F1
#
_cell.length_a   1.000
_cell.length_b   1.000
_cell.length_c   1.000
_cell.angle_alpha   90.00
_cell.angle_beta   90.00
_cell.angle_gamma   90.00
#
_symmetry.space_group_name_H-M   'P 1'
#
loop_
_entity.id
_entity.type
_entity.pdbx_description
1 polymer ?
#
loop_
_entity_poly.entity_id
_entity_poly.type
_entity_poly.pdbx_seq_one_letter_code
_entity_poly.pdbx_strand_id
1 'polypeptide(L)'
;MKALRPLRVACLLTLAAGSMAAVLSGAGYLERLLPGGLPLGNALVALGLVAAAAAAWVLAPRRTWVAAASGIVLLLAVAWLPVSIALAGNLALNFSDDRGSTWWVFSLGLLLAILVSLAGAMLAAWRHVVRARRH
;
A
#
# COMPACT_ATOMS: atom_id res chain seq x y z
N MET A 1 -20.81 5.19 15.91
CA MET A 1 -19.94 5.04 14.71
C MET A 1 -18.43 5.25 14.94
N LYS A 2 -17.95 5.76 16.09
CA LYS A 2 -16.51 6.00 16.35
C LYS A 2 -15.63 4.73 16.40
N ALA A 3 -16.20 3.58 16.80
CA ALA A 3 -15.46 2.30 16.91
C ALA A 3 -15.12 1.63 15.56
N LEU A 4 -15.80 1.98 14.47
CA LEU A 4 -15.59 1.34 13.17
C LEU A 4 -14.27 1.74 12.50
N ARG A 5 -13.74 2.93 12.84
CA ARG A 5 -12.51 3.46 12.24
C ARG A 5 -11.24 2.71 12.68
N PRO A 6 -10.96 2.49 13.98
CA PRO A 6 -9.78 1.73 14.40
C PRO A 6 -9.83 0.28 13.92
N LEU A 7 -11.01 -0.35 13.92
CA LEU A 7 -11.18 -1.71 13.38
C LEU A 7 -10.81 -1.78 11.89
N ARG A 8 -11.31 -0.84 11.07
CA ARG A 8 -10.96 -0.78 9.64
C ARG A 8 -9.45 -0.61 9.43
N VAL A 9 -8.80 0.28 10.19
CA VAL A 9 -7.35 0.47 10.11
C VAL A 9 -6.61 -0.80 10.49
N ALA A 10 -7.02 -1.47 11.57
CA ALA A 10 -6.43 -2.74 11.99
C ALA A 10 -6.57 -3.81 10.91
N CYS A 11 -7.77 -4.00 10.35
CA CYS A 11 -7.99 -4.97 9.26
C CYS A 11 -7.11 -4.67 8.04
N LEU A 12 -6.99 -3.40 7.63
CA LEU A 12 -6.14 -3.01 6.50
C LEU A 12 -4.66 -3.27 6.77
N LEU A 13 -4.17 -2.97 7.98
CA LEU A 13 -2.78 -3.22 8.37
C LEU A 13 -2.50 -4.72 8.48
N THR A 14 -3.42 -5.52 9.03
CA THR A 14 -3.30 -6.98 9.07
C THR A 14 -3.29 -7.57 7.66
N LEU A 15 -4.14 -7.06 6.76
CA LEU A 15 -4.15 -7.48 5.35
C LEU A 15 -2.82 -7.13 4.66
N ALA A 16 -2.31 -5.92 4.87
CA ALA A 16 -1.02 -5.49 4.32
C ALA A 16 0.13 -6.38 4.84
N ALA A 17 0.21 -6.56 6.16
CA ALA A 17 1.23 -7.38 6.79
C ALA A 17 1.14 -8.85 6.35
N GLY A 18 -0.06 -9.41 6.30
CA GLY A 18 -0.29 -10.78 5.85
C GLY A 18 0.08 -11.00 4.39
N SER A 19 -0.25 -10.04 3.51
CA SER A 19 0.13 -10.10 2.10
C SER A 19 1.64 -10.05 1.91
N MET A 20 2.33 -9.16 2.63
CA MET A 20 3.79 -9.04 2.57
C MET A 20 4.47 -10.27 3.19
N ALA A 21 3.98 -10.77 4.32
CA ALA A 21 4.51 -11.99 4.93
C ALA A 21 4.34 -13.20 4.02
N ALA A 22 3.19 -13.32 3.34
CA ALA A 22 2.97 -14.37 2.34
C ALA A 22 3.99 -14.27 1.20
N VAL A 23 4.20 -13.09 0.62
CA VAL A 23 5.19 -12.87 -0.45
C VAL A 23 6.62 -13.17 0.02
N LEU A 24 7.01 -12.66 1.19
CA LEU A 24 8.34 -12.87 1.76
C LEU A 24 8.62 -14.30 2.20
N SER A 25 7.58 -15.13 2.38
CA SER A 25 7.74 -16.55 2.68
C SER A 25 8.36 -17.34 1.51
N GLY A 26 8.29 -16.82 0.27
CA GLY A 26 8.76 -17.52 -0.92
C GLY A 26 7.99 -18.80 -1.23
N ALA A 27 6.77 -18.94 -0.69
CA ALA A 27 5.99 -20.17 -0.86
C ALA A 27 5.61 -20.42 -2.33
N GLY A 28 5.74 -21.66 -2.80
CA GLY A 28 5.48 -22.01 -4.20
C GLY A 28 4.05 -21.76 -4.69
N TYR A 29 3.07 -21.59 -3.79
CA TYR A 29 1.71 -21.21 -4.20
C TYR A 29 1.64 -19.78 -4.79
N LEU A 30 2.64 -18.93 -4.56
CA LEU A 30 2.70 -17.56 -5.07
C LEU A 30 2.83 -17.51 -6.60
N GLU A 31 3.35 -18.58 -7.21
CA GLU A 31 3.48 -18.70 -8.67
C GLU A 31 2.16 -19.14 -9.34
N ARG A 32 1.17 -19.57 -8.55
CA ARG A 32 -0.13 -19.96 -9.11
C ARG A 32 -0.78 -18.78 -9.82
N LEU A 33 -1.22 -19.04 -11.05
CA LEU A 33 -1.88 -18.05 -11.88
C LEU A 33 -3.34 -17.89 -11.45
N LEU A 34 -3.76 -16.65 -11.24
CA LEU A 34 -5.16 -16.28 -11.07
C LEU A 34 -5.87 -16.27 -12.44
N PRO A 35 -7.22 -16.27 -12.46
CA PRO A 35 -7.96 -16.00 -13.68
C PRO A 35 -7.46 -14.71 -14.37
N GLY A 36 -7.13 -14.81 -15.65
CA GLY A 36 -6.50 -13.73 -16.41
C GLY A 36 -4.97 -13.78 -16.46
N GLY A 37 -4.31 -14.75 -15.81
CA GLY A 37 -2.88 -15.01 -15.95
C GLY A 37 -1.96 -14.21 -15.02
N LEU A 38 -2.50 -13.48 -14.05
CA LEU A 38 -1.71 -12.74 -13.06
C LEU A 38 -1.19 -13.72 -11.98
N PRO A 39 0.12 -13.77 -11.71
CA PRO A 39 0.64 -14.56 -10.58
C PRO A 39 0.09 -14.06 -9.25
N LEU A 40 -0.28 -14.99 -8.36
CA LEU A 40 -0.82 -14.67 -7.05
C LEU A 40 0.13 -13.79 -6.22
N GLY A 41 1.44 -14.00 -6.34
CA GLY A 41 2.45 -13.14 -5.69
C GLY A 41 2.31 -11.67 -6.08
N ASN A 42 2.17 -11.38 -7.38
CA ASN A 42 2.01 -10.00 -7.87
C ASN A 42 0.70 -9.37 -7.37
N ALA A 43 -0.37 -10.16 -7.31
CA ALA A 43 -1.64 -9.71 -6.75
C ALA A 43 -1.54 -9.40 -5.25
N LEU A 44 -0.83 -10.22 -4.47
CA LEU A 44 -0.62 -9.99 -3.04
C LEU A 44 0.27 -8.76 -2.79
N VAL A 45 1.30 -8.52 -3.60
CA VAL A 45 2.09 -7.28 -3.50
C VAL A 45 1.20 -6.06 -3.71
N ALA A 46 0.43 -6.04 -4.81
CA ALA A 46 -0.49 -4.93 -5.10
C ALA A 46 -1.50 -4.73 -3.96
N LEU A 47 -2.11 -5.82 -3.47
CA LEU A 47 -3.07 -5.79 -2.38
C LEU A 47 -2.46 -5.22 -1.09
N GLY A 48 -1.25 -5.65 -0.74
CA GLY A 48 -0.59 -5.17 0.47
C GLY A 48 -0.20 -3.69 0.40
N LEU A 49 0.29 -3.22 -0.76
CA LEU A 49 0.60 -1.81 -0.98
C LEU A 49 -0.67 -0.95 -0.87
N VAL A 50 -1.75 -1.35 -1.55
CA VAL A 50 -3.04 -0.65 -1.51
C VAL A 50 -3.63 -0.64 -0.10
N ALA A 51 -3.59 -1.78 0.60
CA ALA A 51 -4.10 -1.88 1.97
C ALA A 51 -3.34 -0.97 2.94
N ALA A 52 -2.01 -0.93 2.86
CA ALA A 52 -1.17 -0.05 3.67
C ALA A 52 -1.43 1.43 3.38
N ALA A 53 -1.51 1.81 2.10
CA ALA A 53 -1.81 3.18 1.69
C ALA A 53 -3.24 3.60 2.13
N ALA A 54 -4.22 2.70 2.00
CA ALA A 54 -5.58 2.91 2.45
C ALA A 54 -5.65 3.07 3.98
N ALA A 55 -4.87 2.30 4.74
CA ALA A 55 -4.79 2.45 6.19
C ALA A 55 -4.29 3.86 6.57
N ALA A 56 -3.25 4.37 5.91
CA ALA A 56 -2.75 5.73 6.14
C ALA A 56 -3.83 6.79 5.86
N TRP A 57 -4.51 6.67 4.71
CA TRP A 57 -5.56 7.61 4.33
C TRP A 57 -6.78 7.57 5.26
N VAL A 58 -7.20 6.38 5.69
CA VAL A 58 -8.30 6.22 6.65
C VAL A 58 -7.89 6.73 8.04
N LEU A 59 -6.63 6.62 8.43
CA LEU A 59 -6.12 7.07 9.72
C LEU A 59 -5.97 8.61 9.78
N ALA A 60 -5.57 9.24 8.68
CA ALA A 60 -5.33 10.68 8.62
C ALA A 60 -6.57 11.53 9.01
N PRO A 61 -6.43 12.56 9.86
CA PRO A 61 -7.53 13.48 10.15
C PRO A 61 -8.04 14.18 8.88
N ARG A 62 -9.35 14.23 8.69
CA ARG A 62 -9.97 14.83 7.50
C ARG A 62 -9.63 16.33 7.43
N ARG A 63 -9.56 16.86 6.20
CA ARG A 63 -9.22 18.27 5.90
C ARG A 63 -7.82 18.70 6.36
N THR A 64 -6.88 17.76 6.44
CA THR A 64 -5.45 18.06 6.66
C THR A 64 -4.64 17.78 5.40
N TRP A 65 -3.48 18.44 5.26
CA TRP A 65 -2.54 18.15 4.18
C TRP A 65 -2.08 16.68 4.20
N VAL A 66 -1.99 16.07 5.39
CA VAL A 66 -1.66 14.64 5.56
C VAL A 66 -2.70 13.77 4.87
N ALA A 67 -4.00 14.05 5.05
CA ALA A 67 -5.05 13.29 4.39
C ALA A 67 -5.01 13.43 2.85
N ALA A 68 -4.64 14.60 2.33
CA ALA A 68 -4.45 14.80 0.89
C ALA A 68 -3.24 14.00 0.38
N ALA A 69 -2.10 14.11 1.05
CA ALA A 69 -0.88 13.37 0.71
C ALA A 69 -1.11 11.85 0.75
N SER A 70 -1.73 11.32 1.81
CA SER A 70 -2.09 9.90 1.89
C SER A 70 -3.05 9.46 0.79
N GLY A 71 -3.95 10.36 0.35
CA GLY A 71 -4.85 10.09 -0.77
C GLY A 71 -4.09 9.93 -2.09
N ILE A 72 -3.10 10.80 -2.36
CA ILE A 72 -2.24 10.70 -3.54
C ILE A 72 -1.45 9.38 -3.50
N VAL A 73 -0.87 9.04 -2.35
CA VAL A 73 -0.12 7.79 -2.19
C VAL A 73 -1.01 6.56 -2.42
N LEU A 74 -2.27 6.60 -1.98
CA LEU A 74 -3.24 5.54 -2.28
C LEU A 74 -3.52 5.42 -3.78
N LEU A 75 -3.68 6.54 -4.49
CA LEU A 75 -3.86 6.50 -5.95
C LEU A 75 -2.63 5.90 -6.64
N LEU A 76 -1.42 6.27 -6.21
CA LEU A 76 -0.18 5.69 -6.74
C LEU A 76 -0.07 4.19 -6.44
N ALA A 77 -0.50 3.75 -5.26
CA ALA A 77 -0.53 2.32 -4.89
C ALA A 77 -1.53 1.54 -5.76
N VAL A 78 -2.70 2.10 -6.06
CA VAL A 78 -3.67 1.50 -6.99
C VAL A 78 -3.11 1.45 -8.41
N ALA A 79 -2.40 2.50 -8.83
CA ALA A 79 -1.77 2.55 -10.15
C ALA A 79 -0.52 1.68 -10.27
N TRP A 80 0.06 1.19 -9.17
CA TRP A 80 1.31 0.43 -9.18
C TRP A 80 1.24 -0.80 -10.09
N LEU A 81 0.18 -1.60 -9.99
CA LEU A 81 0.04 -2.83 -10.77
C LEU A 81 -0.14 -2.55 -12.28
N PRO A 82 -1.08 -1.70 -12.74
CA PRO A 82 -1.22 -1.42 -14.16
C PRO A 82 0.03 -0.76 -14.75
N VAL A 83 0.70 0.13 -14.01
CA VAL A 83 1.98 0.72 -14.43
C VAL A 83 3.06 -0.35 -14.55
N SER A 84 3.15 -1.26 -13.58
CA SER A 84 4.13 -2.37 -13.61
C SER A 84 3.89 -3.30 -14.80
N ILE A 85 2.63 -3.64 -15.11
CA ILE A 85 2.26 -4.45 -16.28
C ILE A 85 2.63 -3.72 -17.58
N ALA A 86 2.32 -2.43 -17.68
CA ALA A 86 2.65 -1.64 -18.87
C ALA A 86 4.17 -1.54 -19.10
N LEU A 87 4.96 -1.39 -18.04
CA LEU A 87 6.42 -1.35 -18.11
C LEU A 87 7.02 -2.72 -18.48
N ALA A 88 6.54 -3.80 -17.85
CA ALA A 88 7.01 -5.16 -18.10
C ALA A 88 6.57 -5.69 -19.48
N GLY A 89 5.43 -5.23 -19.99
CA GLY A 89 4.80 -5.79 -21.19
C GLY A 89 4.23 -7.21 -20.96
N ASN A 90 4.15 -7.67 -19.71
CA ASN A 90 3.64 -8.98 -19.34
C ASN A 90 3.08 -8.97 -17.90
N LEU A 91 2.24 -9.95 -17.58
CA LEU A 91 1.59 -10.08 -16.27
C LEU A 91 2.48 -10.67 -15.18
N ALA A 92 3.55 -11.36 -15.58
CA ALA A 92 4.52 -11.92 -14.64
C ALA A 92 5.42 -10.84 -14.01
N LEU A 93 5.36 -9.61 -14.52
CA LEU A 93 6.26 -8.51 -14.13
C LEU A 93 7.73 -8.87 -14.37
N ASN A 94 7.99 -9.58 -15.47
CA ASN A 94 9.35 -9.84 -15.92
C ASN A 94 9.87 -8.59 -16.62
N PHE A 95 10.86 -7.92 -16.04
CA PHE A 95 11.49 -6.74 -16.62
C PHE A 95 12.79 -7.13 -17.31
N SER A 96 12.99 -6.68 -18.55
CA SER A 96 14.28 -6.72 -19.24
C SER A 96 14.94 -5.33 -19.21
N ASP A 97 16.26 -5.32 -19.31
CA ASP A 97 17.06 -4.11 -19.54
C ASP A 97 16.86 -3.01 -18.47
N ASP A 98 17.04 -1.74 -18.85
CA ASP A 98 16.92 -0.56 -17.99
C ASP A 98 15.50 -0.33 -17.42
N ARG A 99 14.50 -1.09 -17.87
CA ARG A 99 13.15 -1.02 -17.31
C ARG A 99 13.11 -1.59 -15.89
N GLY A 100 13.94 -2.59 -15.61
CA GLY A 100 14.02 -3.22 -14.28
C GLY A 100 14.54 -2.26 -13.21
N SER A 101 15.58 -1.47 -13.53
CA SER A 101 16.13 -0.46 -12.61
C SER A 101 15.11 0.66 -12.36
N THR A 102 14.45 1.14 -13.41
CA THR A 102 13.39 2.16 -13.31
C THR A 102 12.23 1.68 -12.45
N TRP A 103 11.76 0.45 -12.66
CA TRP A 103 10.69 -0.14 -11.87
C TRP A 103 11.07 -0.32 -10.39
N TRP A 104 12.33 -0.67 -10.11
CA TRP A 104 12.84 -0.79 -8.74
C TRP A 104 12.80 0.56 -8.02
N VAL A 105 13.31 1.63 -8.64
CA VAL A 105 13.29 2.98 -8.08
C VAL A 105 11.86 3.43 -7.82
N PHE A 106 10.96 3.19 -8.79
CA PHE A 106 9.53 3.51 -8.65
C PHE A 106 8.89 2.77 -7.46
N SER A 107 9.09 1.45 -7.37
CA SER A 107 8.50 0.61 -6.32
C SER A 107 9.06 0.94 -4.94
N LEU A 108 10.36 1.17 -4.83
CA LEU A 108 11.00 1.60 -3.58
C LEU A 108 10.50 3.00 -3.16
N GLY A 109 10.43 3.94 -4.10
CA GLY A 109 9.90 5.28 -3.83
C GLY A 109 8.45 5.25 -3.34
N LEU A 110 7.61 4.42 -3.96
CA LEU A 110 6.22 4.21 -3.52
C LEU A 110 6.17 3.60 -2.11
N LEU A 111 6.97 2.58 -1.82
CA LEU A 111 7.02 1.97 -0.49
C LEU A 111 7.40 3.00 0.57
N LEU A 112 8.44 3.80 0.32
CA LEU A 112 8.85 4.88 1.23
C LEU A 112 7.74 5.91 1.41
N ALA A 113 7.04 6.30 0.34
CA ALA A 113 5.91 7.21 0.40
C ALA A 113 4.76 6.65 1.26
N ILE A 114 4.47 5.35 1.17
CA ILE A 114 3.49 4.67 2.02
C ILE A 114 3.92 4.71 3.49
N LEU A 115 5.17 4.39 3.80
CA LEU A 115 5.69 4.41 5.17
C LEU A 115 5.64 5.81 5.79
N VAL A 116 6.09 6.83 5.05
CA VAL A 116 6.04 8.23 5.47
C VAL A 116 4.59 8.69 5.68
N SER A 117 3.69 8.30 4.77
CA SER A 117 2.26 8.59 4.87
C SER A 117 1.64 7.95 6.13
N LEU A 118 1.95 6.69 6.43
CA LEU A 118 1.51 6.00 7.65
C LEU A 118 2.01 6.71 8.91
N ALA A 119 3.31 7.00 8.98
CA ALA A 119 3.91 7.70 10.13
C ALA A 119 3.28 9.09 10.33
N GLY A 120 3.10 9.85 9.25
CA GLY A 120 2.44 11.15 9.26
C GLY A 120 0.99 11.06 9.73
N ALA A 121 0.23 10.08 9.25
CA ALA A 121 -1.16 9.84 9.65
C ALA A 121 -1.28 9.45 11.13
N MET A 122 -0.38 8.59 11.63
CA MET A 122 -0.31 8.21 13.04
C MET A 122 -0.03 9.43 13.93
N LEU A 123 0.98 10.23 13.59
CA LEU A 123 1.35 11.42 14.34
C LEU A 123 0.22 12.46 14.34
N ALA A 124 -0.43 12.67 13.19
CA ALA A 124 -1.55 13.59 13.07
C ALA A 124 -2.78 13.13 13.89
N ALA A 125 -3.10 11.83 13.84
CA ALA A 125 -4.18 11.24 14.64
C ALA A 125 -3.88 11.37 16.15
N TRP A 126 -2.65 11.07 16.58
CA TRP A 126 -2.21 11.23 17.96
C TRP A 126 -2.37 12.68 18.44
N ARG A 127 -1.85 13.64 17.68
CA ARG A 127 -1.96 15.08 18.00
C ARG A 127 -3.42 15.53 18.13
N HIS A 128 -4.29 15.02 17.27
CA HIS A 128 -5.73 15.33 17.32
C HIS A 128 -6.39 14.78 18.60
N VAL A 129 -6.05 13.55 19.02
CA VAL A 129 -6.57 12.96 20.27
C VAL A 129 -6.06 13.71 21.49
N VAL A 130 -4.77 14.06 21.54
CA VAL A 130 -4.19 14.80 22.67
C VAL A 130 -4.81 16.20 22.79
N ARG A 131 -5.03 16.91 21.69
CA ARG A 131 -5.72 18.22 21.70
C ARG A 131 -7.15 18.12 22.22
N ALA A 132 -7.89 17.09 21.80
CA ALA A 132 -9.27 16.88 22.23
C ALA A 132 -9.43 16.52 23.71
N ARG A 133 -8.35 16.12 24.41
CA ARG A 133 -8.35 15.85 25.86
C ARG A 133 -7.99 17.06 26.73
N ARG A 134 -7.49 18.14 26.12
CA ARG A 134 -7.09 19.37 26.82
C ARG A 134 -8.19 20.42 26.89
N HIS A 135 -9.28 20.20 26.16
CA HIS A 135 -10.51 21.00 26.17
C HIS A 135 -11.62 20.17 26.80
#